data_AF-A0A1W2F551-F1
#
_entry.id   AF-A0A1W2F551-F1
#
_cell.length_a   1.000
_cell.length_b   1.000
_cell.length_c   1.000
_cell.angle_alpha   90.00
_cell.angle_beta   90.00
_cell.angle_gamma   90.00
#
_symmetry.space_group_name_H-M   'P 1'
#
loop_
_entity.id
_entity.type
_entity.pdbx_description
1 polymer ?
#
loop_
_entity_poly.entity_id
_entity_poly.type
_entity_poly.pdbx_seq_one_letter_code
_entity_poly.pdbx_strand_id
1 'polypeptide(L)' 'MGLPMRITYNDTDYIYEILNSAAINKETTELHISFDGQEIVLVKNEKNIWVQSGGELKVEPELAQALGRSVSLRFRM' A
#
# COMPACT_ATOMS: atom_id res chain seq x y z
N MET A 1 -0.84 -15.81 4.32
CA MET A 1 0.17 -15.86 3.23
C MET A 1 -0.06 -14.59 2.40
N GLY A 2 0.80 -13.58 2.56
CA GLY A 2 0.65 -12.28 1.89
C GLY A 2 0.92 -12.39 0.39
N LEU A 3 0.46 -11.39 -0.38
CA LEU A 3 0.74 -11.33 -1.81
C LEU A 3 1.96 -10.41 -2.06
N PRO A 4 3.11 -10.96 -2.50
CA PRO A 4 4.29 -10.15 -2.78
C PRO A 4 4.13 -9.38 -4.08
N MET A 5 4.26 -8.07 -3.98
CA MET A 5 4.11 -7.09 -5.05
C MET A 5 5.42 -6.34 -5.22
N ARG A 6 5.69 -5.92 -6.45
CA ARG A 6 6.84 -5.08 -6.78
C ARG A 6 6.35 -3.76 -7.34
N ILE A 7 6.98 -2.67 -6.91
CA ILE A 7 6.82 -1.34 -7.50
C ILE A 7 8.20 -0.75 -7.74
N THR A 8 8.38 -0.16 -8.90
CA THR A 8 9.58 0.63 -9.20
C THR A 8 9.24 2.08 -8.88
N TYR A 9 9.95 2.66 -7.91
CA TYR A 9 9.78 4.06 -7.50
C TYR A 9 11.15 4.71 -7.45
N ASN A 10 11.30 5.84 -8.14
CA ASN A 10 12.55 6.61 -8.20
C ASN A 10 13.78 5.74 -8.58
N ASP A 11 13.67 5.00 -9.68
CA ASP A 11 14.69 4.05 -10.18
C ASP A 11 15.10 2.94 -9.19
N THR A 12 14.34 2.77 -8.10
CA THR A 12 14.55 1.73 -7.09
C THR A 12 13.38 0.75 -7.12
N ASP A 13 13.69 -0.54 -7.25
CA ASP A 13 12.69 -1.59 -7.15
C ASP A 13 12.43 -1.93 -5.68
N TYR A 14 11.21 -1.66 -5.24
CA TYR A 14 10.73 -2.01 -3.91
C TYR A 14 9.80 -3.22 -3.97
N ILE A 15 10.00 -4.13 -3.02
CA ILE A 15 9.14 -5.29 -2.82
C ILE A 15 8.32 -5.06 -1.55
N TYR A 16 7.02 -5.28 -1.65
CA TYR A 16 6.10 -5.16 -0.54
C TYR A 16 5.06 -6.26 -0.55
N GLU A 17 4.60 -6.68 0.61
CA GLU A 17 3.62 -7.73 0.77
C GLU A 17 2.33 -7.18 1.36
N ILE A 18 1.21 -7.53 0.76
CA ILE A 18 -0.09 -7.13 1.30
C ILE A 18 -0.46 -8.10 2.41
N LEU A 19 -0.48 -7.59 3.65
CA LEU A 19 -0.77 -8.38 4.86
C LEU A 19 -2.26 -8.69 4.96
N ASN A 20 -3.09 -7.68 4.79
CA ASN A 20 -4.54 -7.80 4.76
C ASN A 20 -5.05 -7.97 3.32
N SER A 21 -4.48 -8.88 2.52
CA SER A 21 -4.97 -9.10 1.16
C SER A 21 -6.37 -9.73 1.11
N ALA A 22 -6.71 -10.51 2.14
CA ALA A 22 -7.97 -11.24 2.23
C ALA A 22 -9.19 -10.36 2.53
N ALA A 23 -9.03 -9.21 3.21
CA ALA A 23 -10.14 -8.29 3.45
C ALA A 23 -10.20 -7.13 2.45
N ILE A 24 -9.32 -7.08 1.44
CA ILE A 24 -9.39 -6.05 0.39
C ILE A 24 -10.62 -6.27 -0.47
N ASN A 25 -11.57 -5.36 -0.36
CA ASN A 25 -12.76 -5.26 -1.18
C ASN A 25 -12.91 -3.83 -1.74
N LYS A 26 -13.89 -3.59 -2.61
CA LYS A 26 -14.11 -2.25 -3.20
C LYS A 26 -14.38 -1.15 -2.17
N GLU A 27 -14.88 -1.51 -0.99
CA GLU A 27 -15.19 -0.59 0.10
C GLU A 27 -14.02 -0.39 1.06
N THR A 28 -12.91 -1.10 0.86
CA THR A 28 -11.75 -1.03 1.72
C THR A 28 -11.07 0.33 1.56
N THR A 29 -11.05 1.09 2.64
CA THR A 29 -10.39 2.39 2.75
C THR A 29 -9.07 2.33 3.51
N GLU A 30 -8.67 1.14 3.99
CA GLU A 30 -7.46 0.90 4.78
C GLU A 30 -6.72 -0.34 4.28
N LEU A 31 -5.41 -0.21 4.06
CA LEU A 31 -4.54 -1.27 3.55
C LEU A 31 -3.37 -1.46 4.50
N HIS A 32 -3.12 -2.71 4.87
CA HIS A 32 -1.97 -3.11 5.67
C HIS A 32 -0.96 -3.80 4.76
N ILE A 33 0.23 -3.22 4.67
CA ILE A 33 1.28 -3.64 3.74
C ILE A 33 2.58 -3.77 4.53
N SER A 34 3.33 -4.84 4.30
CA SER A 34 4.72 -4.96 4.74
C SER A 34 5.63 -4.43 3.64
N PHE A 35 6.34 -3.34 3.89
CA PHE A 35 7.29 -2.71 2.98
C PHE A 35 8.68 -2.81 3.58
N ASP A 36 9.64 -3.42 2.87
CA ASP A 36 11.01 -3.64 3.36
C ASP A 36 11.06 -4.41 4.71
N GLY A 37 10.11 -5.33 4.92
CA GLY A 37 9.98 -6.07 6.18
C GLY A 37 9.36 -5.26 7.33
N GLN A 38 8.94 -4.02 7.10
CA GLN A 38 8.26 -3.17 8.08
C GLN A 38 6.78 -3.00 7.75
N GLU A 39 5.92 -3.07 8.75
CA GLU A 39 4.48 -2.90 8.54
C GLU A 39 4.12 -1.42 8.40
N ILE A 40 3.37 -1.10 7.34
CA ILE A 40 2.81 0.21 7.05
C ILE A 40 1.30 0.10 6.82
N VAL A 41 0.59 1.14 7.26
CA VAL A 41 -0.85 1.27 7.13
C VAL A 41 -1.15 2.45 6.22
N LEU A 42 -1.80 2.17 5.10
CA LEU A 42 -2.27 3.18 4.15
C LEU A 42 -3.78 3.37 4.33
N VAL A 43 -4.23 4.61 4.34
CA VAL A 43 -5.66 4.95 4.34
C VAL A 43 -5.98 5.83 3.16
N LYS A 44 -7.21 5.72 2.66
CA LYS A 44 -7.71 6.58 1.58
C LYS A 44 -8.22 7.88 2.20
N ASN A 45 -7.61 9.00 1.83
CA ASN A 45 -8.05 10.33 2.24
C ASN A 45 -9.29 10.77 1.44
N GLU A 46 -9.94 11.88 1.84
CA GLU A 46 -11.13 12.45 1.20
C GLU A 46 -10.95 12.72 -0.31
N LYS A 47 -9.71 12.92 -0.75
CA LYS A 47 -9.34 13.09 -2.17
C LYS A 47 -9.21 11.79 -2.96
N ASN A 48 -9.60 10.65 -2.39
CA ASN A 48 -9.35 9.31 -2.93
C ASN A 48 -7.85 8.97 -3.12
N ILE A 49 -6.97 9.64 -2.38
CA ILE A 49 -5.52 9.43 -2.42
C ILE A 49 -5.12 8.53 -1.26
N TRP A 50 -4.33 7.50 -1.54
CA TRP A 50 -3.72 6.67 -0.51
C TRP A 50 -2.59 7.43 0.20
N VAL A 51 -2.71 7.55 1.51
CA VAL A 51 -1.72 8.21 2.37
C VAL A 51 -1.36 7.27 3.51
N GLN A 52 -0.12 7.34 3.96
CA GLN A 52 0.27 6.60 5.15
C GLN A 52 -0.44 7.17 6.39
N SER A 53 -1.18 6.32 7.11
CA SER A 53 -1.81 6.66 8.39
C SER A 53 -0.98 6.18 9.58
N GLY A 54 -0.29 5.05 9.42
CA GLY A 54 0.48 4.43 10.49
C GLY A 54 1.52 3.46 9.95
N GLY A 55 2.28 2.87 10.87
CA GLY A 55 3.35 1.93 10.57
C GLY A 55 4.68 2.29 11.23
N GLU A 56 5.58 1.32 11.24
CA GLU A 56 6.93 1.48 11.80
C GLU A 56 7.85 2.26 10.86
N LEU A 57 7.66 2.10 9.55
CA LEU A 57 8.43 2.80 8.52
C LEU A 57 7.67 4.02 8.02
N LYS A 58 8.27 5.21 8.10
CA LYS A 58 7.72 6.38 7.39
C LYS A 58 8.14 6.33 5.92
N VAL A 59 7.18 6.17 5.04
CA VAL A 59 7.39 6.25 3.58
C VAL A 59 6.99 7.64 3.07
N GLU A 60 7.58 8.05 1.95
CA GLU A 60 7.19 9.32 1.34
C GLU A 60 5.72 9.29 0.89
N PRO A 61 4.99 10.42 0.94
CA PRO A 61 3.58 10.47 0.55
C PRO A 61 3.35 9.98 -0.90
N GLU A 62 4.29 10.28 -1.79
CA GLU A 62 4.26 9.84 -3.19
C GLU A 62 4.44 8.32 -3.33
N LEU A 63 5.33 7.72 -2.51
CA LEU A 63 5.51 6.27 -2.47
C LEU A 63 4.29 5.58 -1.86
N ALA A 64 3.76 6.09 -0.75
CA ALA A 64 2.50 5.62 -0.15
C ALA A 64 1.35 5.63 -1.15
N GLN A 65 1.23 6.73 -1.91
CA GLN A 65 0.24 6.85 -2.96
C GLN A 65 0.46 5.82 -4.07
N ALA A 66 1.69 5.63 -4.53
CA ALA A 66 2.03 4.70 -5.59
C ALA A 66 1.74 3.24 -5.17
N LEU A 67 2.07 2.87 -3.93
CA LEU A 67 1.75 1.59 -3.31
C LEU A 67 0.24 1.35 -3.29
N GLY A 68 -0.52 2.24 -2.66
CA GLY A 68 -1.96 2.10 -2.55
C GLY A 68 -2.64 2.08 -3.93
N ARG A 69 -2.18 2.88 -4.89
CA ARG A 69 -2.69 2.89 -6.27
C ARG A 69 -2.44 1.55 -6.98
N SER A 70 -1.25 0.96 -6.82
CA SER A 70 -0.95 -0.37 -7.37
C SER A 70 -1.88 -1.44 -6.79
N VAL A 71 -2.16 -1.38 -5.48
CA VAL A 71 -3.13 -2.28 -4.84
C VAL A 71 -4.53 -2.05 -5.41
N SER A 72 -5.04 -0.81 -5.41
CA SER A 72 -6.36 -0.50 -5.96
C SER A 72 -6.55 -0.97 -7.39
N LEU A 73 -5.53 -0.80 -8.25
CA LEU A 73 -5.57 -1.27 -9.64
C LEU A 73 -5.69 -2.79 -9.74
N ARG A 74 -5.01 -3.55 -8.87
CA ARG A 74 -5.07 -5.03 -8.87
C ARG A 74 -6.39 -5.56 -8.35
N PHE A 75 -6.90 -4.97 -7.27
CA PHE A 75 -8.16 -5.38 -6.66
C PHE A 75 -9.39 -4.73 -7.31
N ARG A 76 -9.19 -3.89 -8.34
CA ARG A 76 -10.25 -3.16 -9.06
C ARG A 76 -11.18 -2.39 -8.10
N MET A 77 -10.56 -1.69 -7.17
CA MET A 77 -11.19 -0.73 -6.25
C MET A 77 -11.58 0.55 -6.97
#